data_AF-A0A955BLK7-F1
#
_entry.id   AF-A0A955BLK7-F1
#
_cell.length_a   1.000
_cell.length_b   1.000
_cell.length_c   1.000
_cell.angle_alpha   90.00
_cell.angle_beta   90.00
_cell.angle_gamma   90.00
#
_symmetry.space_group_name_H-M   'P 1'
#
loop_
_entity.id
_entity.type
_entity.pdbx_description
1 polymer ?
#
loop_
_entity_poly.entity_id
_entity_poly.type
_entity_poly.pdbx_seq_one_letter_code
_entity_poly.pdbx_strand_id
1 'polypeptide(L)'
;MSNRGWTILLIGAILLTGCRRPAQVKRASRPNGDSGQTELALSGEVVDGVRVVPVRAFSFDWAPNPVVIVAAESVKLVVRSDDTTHGIVIPDLEINEKLLPGQPVEIEFIAPEPGAYDFFCSVVCGWGHNSMTGYLLVLEEDGTGELGMAQPMPLREKPPQRQFVKDYRFEDLVPHLDWPDGSRSFESGQKLFVEMTCSKCHSMEGSDNLGGPNLARADLKLSRAELLREILEPSKRIDDKYRPWTFIADGRAIVGIILEHSDQHYLVQENLGEASAPIKIMSDDLEEEPSPAELSLMPAQLLSAMSIAEIQDLLAYVLAKGDPRHESYQGNTSGE
;
A
#
# COMPACT_ATOMS: atom_id res chain seq x y z
N MET A 1 -33.20 100.88 37.15
CA MET A 1 -34.38 101.08 36.27
C MET A 1 -34.24 100.14 35.08
N SER A 2 -35.29 99.34 34.81
CA SER A 2 -35.76 98.82 33.49
C SER A 2 -34.73 98.35 32.44
N ASN A 3 -34.88 97.28 31.68
CA ASN A 3 -35.83 96.18 31.55
C ASN A 3 -35.20 95.20 30.53
N ARG A 4 -35.81 94.03 30.39
CA ARG A 4 -35.44 92.86 29.58
C ARG A 4 -35.18 93.10 28.09
N GLY A 5 -34.34 92.24 27.50
CA GLY A 5 -34.31 91.92 26.08
C GLY A 5 -33.58 90.59 25.83
N TRP A 6 -34.32 89.55 25.44
CA TRP A 6 -33.83 88.22 25.07
C TRP A 6 -33.05 88.25 23.74
N THR A 7 -31.98 87.46 23.60
CA THR A 7 -31.66 86.77 22.33
C THR A 7 -30.58 85.67 22.48
N ILE A 8 -31.02 84.45 22.17
CA ILE A 8 -30.32 83.32 21.51
C ILE A 8 -29.14 82.64 22.23
N LEU A 9 -29.46 81.45 22.76
CA LEU A 9 -28.57 80.32 23.06
C LEU A 9 -28.01 79.71 21.76
N LEU A 10 -26.68 79.60 21.67
CA LEU A 10 -25.98 78.65 20.80
C LEU A 10 -25.01 77.84 21.67
N ILE A 11 -25.53 76.76 22.27
CA ILE A 11 -24.68 75.70 22.84
C ILE A 11 -24.35 74.75 21.71
N GLY A 12 -23.10 74.80 21.25
CA GLY A 12 -22.53 73.79 20.35
C GLY A 12 -22.44 72.45 21.07
N ALA A 13 -23.41 71.57 20.80
CA ALA A 13 -23.30 70.16 21.10
C ALA A 13 -22.34 69.52 20.09
N ILE A 14 -21.12 69.22 20.51
CA ILE A 14 -20.21 68.33 19.79
C ILE A 14 -20.84 66.93 19.84
N LEU A 15 -21.58 66.58 18.79
CA LEU A 15 -22.00 65.21 18.53
C LEU A 15 -20.74 64.41 18.20
N LEU A 16 -20.33 63.58 19.16
CA LEU A 16 -19.42 62.46 18.93
C LEU A 16 -20.07 61.55 17.88
N THR A 17 -19.71 61.76 16.61
CA THR A 17 -20.08 60.88 15.52
C THR A 17 -19.47 59.51 15.81
N GLY A 18 -20.35 58.53 15.97
CA GLY A 18 -19.99 57.17 16.31
C GLY A 18 -18.96 56.60 15.33
N CYS A 19 -17.84 56.14 15.89
CA CYS A 19 -17.01 55.16 15.20
C CYS A 19 -17.88 53.94 14.91
N ARG A 20 -18.23 53.77 13.64
CA ARG A 20 -18.87 52.59 13.08
C ARG A 20 -17.95 51.41 13.39
N ARG A 21 -18.32 50.59 14.38
CA ARG A 21 -17.61 49.33 14.67
C ARG A 21 -17.64 48.49 13.38
N PRO A 22 -16.53 47.88 12.96
CA PRO A 22 -16.56 46.91 11.87
C PRO A 22 -17.53 45.80 12.25
N ALA A 23 -18.28 45.32 11.27
CA ALA A 23 -19.26 44.26 11.41
C ALA A 23 -18.64 43.13 12.24
N GLN A 24 -19.33 42.73 13.32
CA GLN A 24 -19.04 41.48 13.97
C GLN A 24 -19.19 40.38 12.93
N VAL A 25 -18.05 39.87 12.45
CA VAL A 25 -18.00 38.56 11.81
C VAL A 25 -18.62 37.63 12.85
N LYS A 26 -19.82 37.12 12.56
CA LYS A 26 -20.40 36.03 13.32
C LYS A 26 -19.29 34.98 13.40
N ARG A 27 -18.77 34.73 14.59
CA ARG A 27 -18.01 33.50 14.85
C ARG A 27 -18.95 32.40 14.40
N ALA A 28 -18.66 31.80 13.25
CA ALA A 28 -19.24 30.53 12.89
C ALA A 28 -19.00 29.65 14.11
N SER A 29 -20.10 29.18 14.70
CA SER A 29 -20.07 28.11 15.68
C SER A 29 -19.12 27.05 15.15
N ARG A 30 -18.12 26.68 15.94
CA ARG A 30 -17.30 25.52 15.62
C ARG A 30 -18.28 24.38 15.31
N PRO A 31 -18.23 23.73 14.14
CA PRO A 31 -18.86 22.44 14.00
C PRO A 31 -18.29 21.58 15.12
N ASN A 32 -19.19 20.88 15.83
CA ASN A 32 -18.80 19.86 16.79
C ASN A 32 -17.67 19.02 16.20
N GLY A 33 -16.68 18.71 17.03
CA GLY A 33 -15.66 17.74 16.67
C GLY A 33 -16.34 16.49 16.15
N ASP A 34 -16.14 16.24 14.87
CA ASP A 34 -16.31 14.92 14.30
C ASP A 34 -15.20 14.08 14.92
N SER A 35 -15.52 13.40 16.03
CA SER A 35 -14.88 12.13 16.31
C SER A 35 -15.29 11.22 15.16
N GLY A 36 -14.56 11.32 14.05
CA GLY A 36 -14.78 10.55 12.83
C GLY A 36 -14.56 9.08 13.14
N GLN A 37 -15.56 8.45 13.75
CA GLN A 37 -15.78 7.03 13.68
C GLN A 37 -16.08 6.78 12.22
N THR A 38 -15.04 6.42 11.47
CA THR A 38 -15.25 5.83 10.15
C THR A 38 -16.03 4.56 10.42
N GLU A 39 -17.30 4.54 10.02
CA GLU A 39 -18.16 3.37 10.12
C GLU A 39 -17.48 2.25 9.30
N LEU A 40 -16.82 1.33 10.00
CA LEU A 40 -16.07 0.25 9.38
C LEU A 40 -17.08 -0.76 8.83
N ALA A 41 -17.23 -0.79 7.51
CA ALA A 41 -18.14 -1.72 6.86
C ALA A 41 -17.72 -3.17 7.15
N LEU A 42 -18.70 -4.00 7.54
CA LEU A 42 -18.49 -5.43 7.73
C LEU A 42 -18.02 -6.08 6.43
N SER A 43 -17.10 -7.04 6.57
CA SER A 43 -16.59 -7.82 5.46
C SER A 43 -17.55 -8.97 5.11
N GLY A 44 -17.63 -9.30 3.81
CA GLY A 44 -18.43 -10.42 3.32
C GLY A 44 -19.95 -10.24 3.44
N GLU A 45 -20.68 -11.33 3.22
CA GLU A 45 -22.15 -11.39 3.25
C GLU A 45 -22.61 -12.50 4.19
N VAL A 46 -23.81 -12.38 4.77
CA VAL A 46 -24.39 -13.44 5.59
C VAL A 46 -25.22 -14.38 4.71
N VAL A 47 -24.84 -15.66 4.66
CA VAL A 47 -25.55 -16.72 3.95
C VAL A 47 -25.92 -17.81 4.95
N ASP A 48 -27.21 -18.11 5.07
CA ASP A 48 -27.74 -19.12 6.00
C ASP A 48 -27.27 -18.97 7.46
N GLY A 49 -27.11 -17.73 7.92
CA GLY A 49 -26.66 -17.41 9.27
C GLY A 49 -25.15 -17.49 9.50
N VAL A 50 -24.36 -17.69 8.43
CA VAL A 50 -22.89 -17.67 8.47
C VAL A 50 -22.39 -16.47 7.65
N ARG A 51 -21.50 -15.66 8.24
CA ARG A 51 -20.80 -14.62 7.49
C ARG A 51 -19.73 -15.25 6.61
N VAL A 52 -19.92 -15.18 5.31
CA VAL A 52 -18.96 -15.68 4.31
C VAL A 52 -18.12 -14.52 3.79
N VAL A 53 -16.82 -14.54 4.08
CA VAL A 53 -15.87 -13.50 3.69
C VAL A 53 -14.90 -14.05 2.64
N PRO A 54 -14.96 -13.58 1.38
CA PRO A 54 -13.92 -13.89 0.41
C PRO A 54 -12.64 -13.12 0.76
N VAL A 55 -11.54 -13.84 0.99
CA VAL A 55 -10.23 -13.26 1.27
C VAL A 55 -9.26 -13.63 0.16
N ARG A 56 -8.55 -12.65 -0.39
CA ARG A 56 -7.51 -12.84 -1.41
C ARG A 56 -6.16 -12.67 -0.75
N ALA A 57 -5.30 -13.68 -0.90
CA ALA A 57 -3.88 -13.62 -0.62
C ALA A 57 -3.16 -13.36 -1.93
N PHE A 58 -2.27 -12.36 -1.93
CA PHE A 58 -1.39 -12.06 -3.05
C PHE A 58 -0.07 -11.53 -2.49
N SER A 59 0.91 -11.33 -3.35
CA SER A 59 2.28 -10.96 -3.00
C SER A 59 2.29 -9.85 -1.93
N PHE A 60 2.57 -10.28 -0.70
CA PHE A 60 2.81 -9.46 0.48
C PHE A 60 1.60 -8.72 1.06
N ASP A 61 0.37 -9.03 0.64
CA ASP A 61 -0.83 -8.42 1.23
C ASP A 61 -2.09 -9.30 1.10
N TRP A 62 -3.17 -8.82 1.70
CA TRP A 62 -4.45 -9.47 1.85
C TRP A 62 -5.58 -8.50 1.46
N ALA A 63 -6.66 -9.01 0.88
CA ALA A 63 -7.87 -8.23 0.63
C ALA A 63 -9.14 -9.03 0.96
N PRO A 64 -10.06 -8.52 1.80
CA PRO A 64 -9.94 -7.26 2.54
C PRO A 64 -8.91 -7.38 3.69
N ASN A 65 -8.40 -6.23 4.13
CA ASN A 65 -7.48 -6.13 5.26
C ASN A 65 -7.62 -4.72 5.87
N PRO A 66 -8.33 -4.54 7.00
CA PRO A 66 -8.84 -5.60 7.87
C PRO A 66 -9.97 -6.44 7.27
N VAL A 67 -10.12 -7.65 7.81
CA VAL A 67 -11.38 -8.40 7.75
C VAL A 67 -12.21 -7.98 8.94
N VAL A 68 -13.34 -7.31 8.73
CA VAL A 68 -14.21 -6.76 9.78
C VAL A 68 -15.41 -7.67 10.02
N ILE A 69 -15.56 -8.17 11.25
CA ILE A 69 -16.60 -9.13 11.68
C ILE A 69 -17.16 -8.73 13.05
N VAL A 70 -18.21 -9.41 13.52
CA VAL A 70 -18.90 -9.17 14.80
C VAL A 70 -18.65 -10.34 15.74
N ALA A 71 -18.40 -10.05 17.02
CA ALA A 71 -18.19 -11.07 18.05
C ALA A 71 -19.34 -12.09 18.10
N ALA A 72 -18.99 -13.34 18.41
CA ALA A 72 -19.91 -14.49 18.54
C ALA A 72 -20.69 -14.91 17.28
N GLU A 73 -20.50 -14.27 16.12
CA GLU A 73 -21.11 -14.73 14.87
C GLU A 73 -20.34 -15.92 14.26
N SER A 74 -21.04 -16.78 13.52
CA SER A 74 -20.41 -17.84 12.73
C SER A 74 -19.76 -17.22 11.49
N VAL A 75 -18.46 -17.45 11.30
CA VAL A 75 -17.67 -16.90 10.19
C VAL A 75 -17.08 -18.01 9.35
N LYS A 76 -17.14 -17.84 8.03
CA LYS A 76 -16.41 -18.63 7.04
C LYS A 76 -15.54 -17.73 6.19
N LEU A 77 -14.22 -17.86 6.31
CA LEU A 77 -13.28 -17.25 5.38
C LEU A 77 -13.11 -18.17 4.18
N VAL A 78 -13.33 -17.65 2.97
CA VAL A 78 -13.02 -18.34 1.72
C VAL A 78 -11.75 -17.70 1.18
N VAL A 79 -10.60 -18.27 1.56
CA VAL A 79 -9.29 -17.70 1.29
C VAL A 79 -8.74 -18.29 0.00
N ARG A 80 -8.42 -17.43 -0.98
CA ARG A 80 -7.79 -17.83 -2.25
C ARG A 80 -6.44 -17.16 -2.41
N SER A 81 -5.48 -17.90 -2.97
CA SER A 81 -4.27 -17.28 -3.51
C SER A 81 -4.47 -16.87 -4.97
N ASP A 82 -4.13 -15.62 -5.28
CA ASP A 82 -4.22 -15.04 -6.62
C ASP A 82 -2.91 -15.14 -7.43
N ASP A 83 -1.77 -15.52 -6.82
CA ASP A 83 -0.48 -15.58 -7.51
C ASP A 83 0.38 -16.83 -7.21
N THR A 84 0.82 -17.02 -5.97
CA THR A 84 1.76 -18.09 -5.56
C THR A 84 1.28 -18.81 -4.31
N THR A 85 2.00 -19.82 -3.84
CA THR A 85 1.64 -20.48 -2.59
C THR A 85 1.83 -19.51 -1.42
N HIS A 86 0.77 -19.31 -0.65
CA HIS A 86 0.81 -18.60 0.63
C HIS A 86 0.45 -19.56 1.75
N GLY A 87 0.50 -19.09 2.99
CA GLY A 87 -0.19 -19.71 4.10
C GLY A 87 -0.92 -18.61 4.86
N ILE A 88 -1.91 -18.95 5.67
CA ILE A 88 -2.58 -18.00 6.57
C ILE A 88 -2.52 -18.56 7.98
N VAL A 89 -1.95 -17.78 8.90
CA VAL A 89 -1.90 -18.10 10.32
C VAL A 89 -2.68 -17.05 11.10
N ILE A 90 -3.64 -17.47 11.93
CA ILE A 90 -4.27 -16.64 12.95
C ILE A 90 -3.99 -17.32 14.30
N PRO A 91 -2.93 -16.93 15.03
CA PRO A 91 -2.46 -17.67 16.20
C PRO A 91 -3.51 -17.81 17.31
N ASP A 92 -4.23 -16.71 17.60
CA ASP A 92 -5.25 -16.67 18.65
C ASP A 92 -6.46 -17.57 18.39
N LEU A 93 -6.64 -18.00 17.13
CA LEU A 93 -7.69 -18.91 16.71
C LEU A 93 -7.16 -20.32 16.38
N GLU A 94 -5.86 -20.58 16.59
CA GLU A 94 -5.19 -21.83 16.25
C GLU A 94 -5.33 -22.24 14.77
N ILE A 95 -5.49 -21.26 13.88
CA ILE A 95 -5.62 -21.46 12.44
C ILE A 95 -4.23 -21.39 11.80
N ASN A 96 -3.89 -22.39 10.98
CA ASN A 96 -2.69 -22.38 10.14
C ASN A 96 -2.95 -23.21 8.87
N GLU A 97 -3.29 -22.53 7.78
CA GLU A 97 -3.66 -23.19 6.52
C GLU A 97 -2.69 -22.84 5.40
N LYS A 98 -2.46 -23.79 4.50
CA LYS A 98 -1.66 -23.58 3.29
C LYS A 98 -2.57 -23.23 2.12
N LEU A 99 -2.23 -22.17 1.39
CA LEU A 99 -3.03 -21.62 0.30
C LEU A 99 -2.34 -21.86 -1.04
N LEU A 100 -2.85 -22.81 -1.83
CA LEU A 100 -2.34 -23.09 -3.17
C LEU A 100 -3.05 -22.22 -4.22
N PRO A 101 -2.35 -21.71 -5.26
CA PRO A 101 -2.98 -20.97 -6.34
C PRO A 101 -4.14 -21.74 -6.99
N GLY A 102 -5.27 -21.07 -7.19
CA GLY A 102 -6.46 -21.66 -7.82
C GLY A 102 -7.23 -22.67 -6.96
N GLN A 103 -6.82 -22.90 -5.70
CA GLN A 103 -7.51 -23.77 -4.76
C GLN A 103 -7.91 -22.96 -3.51
N PRO A 104 -9.16 -22.46 -3.44
CA PRO A 104 -9.65 -21.79 -2.25
C PRO A 104 -9.69 -22.74 -1.05
N VAL A 105 -9.33 -22.22 0.12
CA VAL A 105 -9.45 -22.89 1.41
C VAL A 105 -10.60 -22.25 2.18
N GLU A 106 -11.47 -23.07 2.76
CA GLU A 106 -12.57 -22.62 3.62
C GLU A 106 -12.16 -22.79 5.09
N ILE A 107 -12.22 -21.71 5.85
CA ILE A 107 -11.85 -21.67 7.28
C ILE A 107 -13.07 -21.22 8.06
N GLU A 108 -13.59 -22.09 8.92
CA GLU A 108 -14.79 -21.83 9.72
C GLU A 108 -14.44 -21.67 11.20
N PHE A 109 -14.97 -20.63 11.83
CA PHE A 109 -14.83 -20.39 13.27
C PHE A 109 -15.98 -19.54 13.81
N ILE A 110 -16.10 -19.50 15.13
CA ILE A 110 -16.96 -18.53 15.81
C ILE A 110 -16.10 -17.31 16.14
N ALA A 111 -16.55 -16.13 15.73
CA ALA A 111 -15.83 -14.89 15.97
C ALA A 111 -15.54 -14.72 17.47
N PRO A 112 -14.27 -14.45 17.85
CA PRO A 112 -13.86 -14.40 19.24
C PRO A 112 -14.41 -13.14 19.94
N GLU A 113 -13.93 -12.87 21.14
CA GLU A 113 -14.24 -11.62 21.85
C GLU A 113 -13.79 -10.40 21.03
N PRO A 114 -14.44 -9.22 21.19
CA PRO A 114 -14.08 -8.01 20.47
C PRO A 114 -12.59 -7.65 20.60
N GLY A 115 -11.95 -7.32 19.49
CA GLY A 115 -10.51 -7.08 19.44
C GLY A 115 -9.93 -7.12 18.02
N ALA A 116 -8.62 -6.91 17.92
CA ALA A 116 -7.86 -7.06 16.68
C ALA A 116 -6.93 -8.27 16.81
N TYR A 117 -7.07 -9.22 15.89
CA TYR A 117 -6.32 -10.47 15.88
C TYR A 117 -5.44 -10.51 14.65
N ASP A 118 -4.13 -10.59 14.86
CA ASP A 118 -3.17 -10.59 13.76
C ASP A 118 -3.28 -11.89 12.95
N PHE A 119 -3.14 -11.76 11.64
CA PHE A 119 -2.85 -12.89 10.78
C PHE A 119 -1.73 -12.58 9.80
N PHE A 120 -0.95 -13.60 9.48
CA PHE A 120 0.25 -13.45 8.66
C PHE A 120 0.50 -14.68 7.80
N CYS A 121 1.40 -14.54 6.83
CA CYS A 121 1.72 -15.62 5.94
C CYS A 121 2.68 -16.63 6.59
N SER A 122 2.36 -17.94 6.58
CA SER A 122 3.28 -19.01 7.02
C SER A 122 4.11 -19.63 5.92
N VAL A 123 3.84 -19.30 4.65
CA VAL A 123 4.61 -19.80 3.52
C VAL A 123 5.47 -18.68 2.96
N VAL A 124 6.76 -18.95 2.84
CA VAL A 124 7.71 -18.02 2.24
C VAL A 124 7.43 -17.93 0.74
N CYS A 125 6.73 -16.87 0.34
CA CYS A 125 6.33 -16.61 -1.03
C CYS A 125 7.26 -15.62 -1.74
N GLY A 126 8.19 -15.00 -1.01
CA GLY A 126 9.14 -14.02 -1.53
C GLY A 126 9.62 -13.08 -0.42
N TRP A 127 10.32 -12.02 -0.83
CA TRP A 127 11.03 -11.13 0.08
C TRP A 127 10.13 -10.38 1.09
N GLY A 128 8.96 -9.90 0.68
CA GLY A 128 7.99 -9.25 1.57
C GLY A 128 7.19 -10.22 2.44
N HIS A 129 7.56 -11.51 2.50
CA HIS A 129 6.90 -12.53 3.32
C HIS A 129 6.69 -12.07 4.77
N ASN A 130 7.71 -11.48 5.38
CA ASN A 130 7.67 -11.02 6.77
C ASN A 130 6.72 -9.83 6.98
N SER A 131 6.37 -9.12 5.91
CA SER A 131 5.49 -7.94 5.92
C SER A 131 4.07 -8.28 5.47
N MET A 132 3.80 -9.54 5.09
CA MET A 132 2.49 -10.04 4.67
C MET A 132 1.56 -10.24 5.87
N THR A 133 1.21 -9.15 6.54
CA THR A 133 0.39 -9.12 7.75
C THR A 133 -0.98 -8.50 7.49
N GLY A 134 -2.00 -9.00 8.17
CA GLY A 134 -3.33 -8.44 8.23
C GLY A 134 -3.94 -8.64 9.62
N TYR A 135 -5.17 -8.18 9.81
CA TYR A 135 -5.86 -8.36 11.08
C TYR A 135 -7.36 -8.61 10.90
N LEU A 136 -7.90 -9.53 11.70
CA LEU A 136 -9.33 -9.66 11.93
C LEU A 136 -9.72 -8.59 12.93
N LEU A 137 -10.64 -7.71 12.55
CA LEU A 137 -11.22 -6.72 13.43
C LEU A 137 -12.59 -7.21 13.88
N VAL A 138 -12.70 -7.56 15.15
CA VAL A 138 -13.91 -8.08 15.77
C VAL A 138 -14.59 -6.97 16.54
N LEU A 139 -15.75 -6.56 16.05
CA LEU A 139 -16.59 -5.52 16.63
C LEU A 139 -17.51 -6.12 17.69
N GLU A 140 -17.93 -5.29 18.64
CA GLU A 140 -19.04 -5.57 19.53
C GLU A 140 -20.34 -4.97 18.99
N GLU A 141 -21.46 -5.62 19.27
CA GLU A 141 -22.79 -5.03 19.14
C GLU A 141 -23.20 -4.50 20.52
N ASP A 142 -23.45 -3.20 20.63
CA ASP A 142 -23.74 -2.55 21.93
C ASP A 142 -25.18 -2.76 22.43
N GLY A 143 -25.93 -3.65 21.77
CA GLY A 143 -27.34 -3.94 22.05
C GLY A 143 -28.32 -2.87 21.55
N THR A 144 -27.83 -1.80 20.91
CA THR A 144 -28.66 -0.80 20.19
C THR A 144 -28.69 -1.04 18.68
N GLY A 145 -27.89 -2.00 18.21
CA GLY A 145 -27.65 -2.27 16.79
C GLY A 145 -26.49 -1.46 16.22
N GLU A 146 -25.79 -0.65 17.03
CA GLU A 146 -24.56 0.02 16.65
C GLU A 146 -23.36 -0.92 16.85
N LEU A 147 -22.48 -0.96 15.85
CA LEU A 147 -21.26 -1.74 15.89
C LEU A 147 -20.10 -0.86 16.32
N GLY A 148 -19.43 -1.27 17.38
CA GLY A 148 -18.37 -0.50 18.02
C GLY A 148 -17.13 -1.33 18.32
N MET A 149 -16.06 -0.66 18.72
CA MET A 149 -14.92 -1.33 19.33
C MET A 149 -15.08 -1.26 20.85
N ALA A 150 -14.97 -2.41 21.53
CA ALA A 150 -15.06 -2.50 22.99
C ALA A 150 -14.10 -1.56 23.72
N GLN A 151 -12.92 -1.32 23.13
CA GLN A 151 -11.94 -0.34 23.60
C GLN A 151 -11.19 0.30 22.41
N PRO A 152 -10.65 1.53 22.58
CA PRO A 152 -9.74 2.12 21.61
C PRO A 152 -8.46 1.29 21.56
N MET A 153 -8.38 0.39 20.58
CA MET A 153 -7.11 -0.23 20.20
C MET A 153 -6.31 0.78 19.39
N PRO A 154 -4.97 0.80 19.49
CA PRO A 154 -4.17 1.49 18.50
C PRO A 154 -4.44 0.81 17.16
N LEU A 155 -5.35 1.36 16.35
CA LEU A 155 -5.45 1.00 14.95
C LEU A 155 -4.05 1.25 14.37
N ARG A 156 -3.33 0.19 14.02
CA ARG A 156 -2.14 0.34 13.20
C ARG A 156 -2.64 0.95 11.89
N GLU A 157 -2.34 2.23 11.68
CA GLU A 157 -2.75 2.91 10.44
C GLU A 157 -2.09 2.17 9.28
N LYS A 158 -2.88 1.37 8.56
CA LYS A 158 -2.45 0.86 7.27
C LYS A 158 -2.32 2.09 6.36
N PRO A 159 -1.19 2.32 5.69
CA PRO A 159 -1.06 3.46 4.78
C PRO A 159 -2.23 3.42 3.78
N PRO A 160 -2.79 4.57 3.39
CA PRO A 160 -3.99 4.62 2.56
C PRO A 160 -3.77 3.79 1.30
N GLN A 161 -4.48 2.67 1.20
CA GLN A 161 -4.34 1.77 0.08
C GLN A 161 -5.28 2.18 -1.04
N ARG A 162 -4.71 2.27 -2.25
CA ARG A 162 -5.47 2.61 -3.45
C ARG A 162 -6.51 1.53 -3.70
N GLN A 163 -7.71 1.92 -4.13
CA GLN A 163 -8.74 0.96 -4.49
C GLN A 163 -8.28 0.12 -5.68
N PHE A 164 -8.55 -1.18 -5.63
CA PHE A 164 -8.33 -2.06 -6.76
C PHE A 164 -9.11 -1.55 -7.98
N VAL A 165 -8.44 -1.46 -9.12
CA VAL A 165 -9.00 -1.01 -10.40
C VAL A 165 -9.23 -2.21 -11.30
N LYS A 166 -8.16 -2.94 -11.66
CA LYS A 166 -8.21 -4.10 -12.55
C LYS A 166 -6.93 -4.92 -12.42
N ASP A 167 -7.06 -6.24 -12.52
CA ASP A 167 -5.90 -7.12 -12.72
C ASP A 167 -5.47 -7.04 -14.20
N TYR A 168 -4.59 -6.09 -14.50
CA TYR A 168 -4.19 -5.79 -15.87
C TYR A 168 -3.30 -6.88 -16.45
N ARG A 169 -3.70 -7.43 -17.59
CA ARG A 169 -2.83 -8.28 -18.42
C ARG A 169 -2.03 -7.41 -19.38
N PHE A 170 -0.96 -7.97 -19.93
CA PHE A 170 -0.13 -7.28 -20.92
C PHE A 170 -0.99 -6.74 -22.09
N GLU A 171 -1.91 -7.56 -22.60
CA GLU A 171 -2.80 -7.24 -23.71
C GLU A 171 -3.78 -6.10 -23.40
N ASP A 172 -4.13 -5.90 -22.12
CA ASP A 172 -5.02 -4.82 -21.71
C ASP A 172 -4.37 -3.45 -21.84
N LEU A 173 -3.04 -3.38 -21.72
CA LEU A 173 -2.30 -2.13 -21.61
C LEU A 173 -1.54 -1.77 -22.89
N VAL A 174 -1.18 -2.77 -23.72
CA VAL A 174 -0.50 -2.54 -25.01
C VAL A 174 -1.17 -1.47 -25.89
N PRO A 175 -2.51 -1.46 -26.08
CA PRO A 175 -3.17 -0.43 -26.88
C PRO A 175 -3.02 0.99 -26.34
N HIS A 176 -2.60 1.15 -25.09
CA HIS A 176 -2.45 2.42 -24.40
C HIS A 176 -0.98 2.86 -24.25
N LEU A 177 -0.03 2.17 -24.89
CA LEU A 177 1.39 2.53 -24.78
C LEU A 177 1.82 3.63 -25.74
N ASP A 178 1.00 3.98 -26.73
CA ASP A 178 1.27 5.08 -27.64
C ASP A 178 0.61 6.38 -27.16
N TRP A 179 1.31 7.11 -26.29
CA TRP A 179 0.94 8.46 -25.87
C TRP A 179 1.80 9.53 -26.57
N PRO A 180 1.21 10.70 -26.91
CA PRO A 180 1.93 11.83 -27.48
C PRO A 180 2.95 12.45 -26.51
N ASP A 181 3.96 13.12 -27.06
CA ASP A 181 4.89 13.96 -26.30
C ASP A 181 4.15 15.08 -25.56
N GLY A 182 4.66 15.45 -24.39
CA GLY A 182 4.04 16.43 -23.51
C GLY A 182 2.72 16.01 -22.87
N SER A 183 2.24 14.79 -23.10
CA SER A 183 0.94 14.35 -22.57
C SER A 183 1.03 13.70 -21.18
N ARG A 184 2.23 13.42 -20.68
CA ARG A 184 2.45 12.74 -19.39
C ARG A 184 2.78 13.74 -18.30
N SER A 185 2.55 13.34 -17.05
CA SER A 185 2.89 14.15 -15.88
C SER A 185 4.10 13.59 -15.13
N PHE A 186 5.17 14.39 -15.06
CA PHE A 186 6.36 14.05 -14.26
C PHE A 186 6.02 13.90 -12.78
N GLU A 187 5.26 14.87 -12.23
CA GLU A 187 4.88 14.89 -10.81
C GLU A 187 4.01 13.68 -10.45
N SER A 188 3.06 13.32 -11.32
CA SER A 188 2.23 12.11 -11.19
C SER A 188 3.10 10.86 -11.16
N GLY A 189 3.96 10.68 -12.17
CA GLY A 189 4.82 9.49 -12.25
C GLY A 189 5.80 9.36 -11.08
N GLN A 190 6.40 10.48 -10.64
CA GLN A 190 7.28 10.50 -9.46
C GLN A 190 6.52 10.11 -8.19
N LYS A 191 5.33 10.68 -7.99
CA LYS A 191 4.47 10.36 -6.85
C LYS A 191 4.11 8.87 -6.84
N LEU A 192 3.66 8.34 -7.97
CA LEU A 192 3.30 6.93 -8.13
C LEU A 192 4.48 5.99 -7.87
N PHE A 193 5.69 6.36 -8.30
CA PHE A 193 6.89 5.57 -8.06
C PHE A 193 7.19 5.39 -6.56
N VAL A 194 6.85 6.39 -5.74
CA VAL A 194 6.98 6.31 -4.28
C VAL A 194 5.78 5.60 -3.65
N GLU A 195 4.55 5.96 -4.06
CA GLU A 195 3.31 5.39 -3.50
C GLU A 195 3.18 3.90 -3.77
N MET A 196 3.57 3.43 -4.96
CA MET A 196 3.60 2.01 -5.31
C MET A 196 4.85 1.29 -4.79
N THR A 197 5.62 1.94 -3.91
CA THR A 197 6.80 1.41 -3.19
C THR A 197 7.97 1.00 -4.08
N CYS A 198 7.96 1.36 -5.37
CA CYS A 198 9.07 1.08 -6.29
C CYS A 198 10.39 1.65 -5.76
N SER A 199 10.34 2.81 -5.10
CA SER A 199 11.49 3.50 -4.50
C SER A 199 12.19 2.74 -3.37
N LYS A 200 11.57 1.70 -2.80
CA LYS A 200 12.19 0.85 -1.77
C LYS A 200 13.30 -0.03 -2.35
N CYS A 201 13.16 -0.43 -3.62
CA CYS A 201 14.08 -1.33 -4.31
C CYS A 201 14.71 -0.71 -5.55
N HIS A 202 14.20 0.41 -6.05
CA HIS A 202 14.75 1.07 -7.23
C HIS A 202 15.10 2.51 -6.93
N SER A 203 16.35 2.87 -7.17
CA SER A 203 16.82 4.24 -7.01
C SER A 203 16.76 4.99 -8.35
N MET A 204 16.37 6.26 -8.30
CA MET A 204 16.47 7.20 -9.43
C MET A 204 17.71 8.10 -9.35
N GLU A 205 18.47 8.00 -8.27
CA GLU A 205 19.70 8.75 -8.04
C GLU A 205 20.71 7.84 -7.31
N GLY A 206 21.98 8.23 -7.27
CA GLY A 206 22.99 7.46 -6.55
C GLY A 206 23.40 6.15 -7.24
N SER A 207 23.48 5.06 -6.47
CA SER A 207 23.94 3.73 -6.93
C SER A 207 22.78 2.71 -6.96
N ASP A 208 23.08 1.49 -7.43
CA ASP A 208 22.18 0.35 -7.26
C ASP A 208 21.96 0.03 -5.77
N ASN A 209 20.89 -0.70 -5.48
CA ASN A 209 20.68 -1.33 -4.19
C ASN A 209 20.47 -2.84 -4.38
N LEU A 210 20.35 -3.59 -3.29
CA LEU A 210 20.23 -5.05 -3.35
C LEU A 210 18.84 -5.53 -3.82
N GLY A 211 17.80 -4.71 -3.68
CA GLY A 211 16.45 -5.01 -4.11
C GLY A 211 16.21 -4.79 -5.62
N GLY A 212 17.04 -3.98 -6.27
CA GLY A 212 16.92 -3.72 -7.70
C GLY A 212 17.93 -2.71 -8.26
N PRO A 213 18.05 -2.63 -9.60
CA PRO A 213 18.95 -1.70 -10.26
C PRO A 213 18.53 -0.24 -10.05
N ASN A 214 19.52 0.64 -10.12
CA ASN A 214 19.30 2.07 -10.26
C ASN A 214 18.73 2.38 -11.65
N LEU A 215 17.47 2.76 -11.71
CA LEU A 215 16.76 2.93 -12.97
C LEU A 215 17.24 4.15 -13.78
N ALA A 216 17.85 5.14 -13.11
CA ALA A 216 18.43 6.29 -13.81
C ALA A 216 19.75 5.97 -14.52
N ARG A 217 20.47 4.93 -14.09
CA ARG A 217 21.76 4.53 -14.68
C ARG A 217 21.71 3.23 -15.45
N ALA A 218 20.70 2.41 -15.21
CA ALA A 218 20.49 1.19 -15.96
C ALA A 218 20.46 1.50 -17.47
N ASP A 219 21.12 0.68 -18.28
CA ASP A 219 21.06 0.74 -19.74
C ASP A 219 19.71 0.20 -20.23
N LEU A 220 18.63 0.80 -19.73
CA LEU A 220 17.25 0.50 -20.07
C LEU A 220 17.00 1.04 -21.48
N LYS A 221 17.52 0.35 -22.50
CA LYS A 221 17.05 0.52 -23.89
C LYS A 221 15.75 -0.25 -24.08
N LEU A 222 14.83 -0.09 -23.12
CA LEU A 222 13.53 -0.74 -23.14
C LEU A 222 12.55 0.17 -23.87
N SER A 223 11.80 -0.42 -24.79
CA SER A 223 10.56 0.17 -25.27
C SER A 223 9.53 0.24 -24.14
N ARG A 224 8.49 1.06 -24.32
CA ARG A 224 7.34 1.14 -23.38
C ARG A 224 6.72 -0.24 -23.10
N ALA A 225 6.66 -1.09 -24.13
CA ALA A 225 6.12 -2.45 -24.03
C ALA A 225 7.05 -3.40 -23.27
N GLU A 226 8.36 -3.29 -23.46
CA GLU A 226 9.31 -4.12 -22.71
C GLU A 226 9.32 -3.75 -21.24
N LEU A 227 9.35 -2.45 -20.91
CA LEU A 227 9.25 -2.02 -19.51
C LEU A 227 7.94 -2.48 -18.86
N LEU A 228 6.81 -2.33 -19.56
CA LEU A 228 5.52 -2.80 -19.05
C LEU A 228 5.58 -4.30 -18.72
N ARG A 229 6.21 -5.10 -19.58
CA ARG A 229 6.34 -6.54 -19.35
C ARG A 229 7.21 -6.87 -18.15
N GLU A 230 8.33 -6.18 -17.96
CA GLU A 230 9.19 -6.36 -16.78
C GLU A 230 8.41 -6.07 -15.47
N ILE A 231 7.47 -5.11 -15.50
CA ILE A 231 6.63 -4.78 -14.33
C ILE A 231 5.49 -5.78 -14.10
N LEU A 232 4.82 -6.22 -15.18
CA LEU A 232 3.70 -7.16 -15.08
C LEU A 232 4.14 -8.60 -14.83
N GLU A 233 5.32 -8.98 -15.33
CA GLU A 233 5.83 -10.35 -15.32
C GLU A 233 7.24 -10.43 -14.68
N PRO A 234 7.45 -9.92 -13.45
CA PRO A 234 8.78 -9.73 -12.87
C PRO A 234 9.57 -11.02 -12.67
N SER A 235 8.89 -12.16 -12.50
CA SER A 235 9.51 -13.49 -12.32
C SER A 235 9.90 -14.16 -13.64
N LYS A 236 9.48 -13.63 -14.79
CA LYS A 236 9.74 -14.27 -16.09
C LYS A 236 11.21 -14.28 -16.45
N ARG A 237 11.93 -13.24 -16.04
CA ARG A 237 13.38 -13.13 -16.22
C ARG A 237 13.96 -12.35 -15.05
N ILE A 238 14.74 -13.05 -14.24
CA ILE A 238 15.41 -12.47 -13.08
C ILE A 238 16.90 -12.46 -13.38
N ASP A 239 17.50 -11.27 -13.37
CA ASP A 239 18.95 -11.10 -13.47
C ASP A 239 19.61 -11.73 -12.24
N ASP A 240 20.68 -12.49 -12.43
CA ASP A 240 21.33 -13.26 -11.37
C ASP A 240 21.80 -12.39 -10.21
N LYS A 241 22.13 -11.11 -10.46
CA LYS A 241 22.50 -10.15 -9.41
C LYS A 241 21.37 -9.90 -8.40
N TYR A 242 20.11 -9.97 -8.84
CA TYR A 242 18.92 -9.73 -8.03
C TYR A 242 18.11 -11.01 -7.79
N ARG A 243 18.66 -12.18 -8.17
CA ARG A 243 17.98 -13.46 -8.04
C ARG A 243 18.05 -13.94 -6.59
N PRO A 244 16.90 -14.05 -5.89
CA PRO A 244 16.88 -14.61 -4.55
C PRO A 244 17.23 -16.09 -4.56
N TRP A 245 17.77 -16.54 -3.44
CA TRP A 245 18.05 -17.95 -3.15
C TRP A 245 17.24 -18.39 -1.95
N THR A 246 16.81 -19.65 -2.00
CA THR A 246 16.13 -20.34 -0.90
C THR A 246 17.14 -21.23 -0.18
N PHE A 247 17.14 -21.13 1.14
CA PHE A 247 17.92 -21.95 2.06
C PHE A 247 16.95 -22.68 2.98
N ILE A 248 17.20 -23.95 3.26
CA ILE A 248 16.43 -24.70 4.26
C ILE A 248 17.38 -25.00 5.43
N ALA A 249 17.08 -24.46 6.60
CA ALA A 249 17.85 -24.65 7.83
C ALA A 249 16.91 -24.65 9.04
N ASP A 250 17.13 -25.53 10.01
CA ASP A 250 16.30 -25.67 11.22
C ASP A 250 14.79 -25.81 10.93
N GLY A 251 14.43 -26.55 9.87
CA GLY A 251 13.07 -26.73 9.40
C GLY A 251 12.41 -25.46 8.84
N ARG A 252 13.19 -24.41 8.60
CA ARG A 252 12.71 -23.11 8.10
C ARG A 252 13.30 -22.82 6.72
N ALA A 253 12.43 -22.34 5.82
CA ALA A 253 12.87 -21.74 4.58
C ALA A 253 13.28 -20.28 4.82
N ILE A 254 14.45 -19.91 4.33
CA ILE A 254 15.01 -18.55 4.36
C ILE A 254 15.20 -18.13 2.91
N VAL A 255 14.70 -16.95 2.53
CA VAL A 255 14.80 -16.42 1.17
C VAL A 255 15.47 -15.07 1.17
N GLY A 256 16.57 -14.94 0.42
CA GLY A 256 17.33 -13.70 0.36
C GLY A 256 18.39 -13.67 -0.74
N ILE A 257 19.16 -12.59 -0.79
CA ILE A 257 20.24 -12.40 -1.76
C ILE A 257 21.57 -12.79 -1.11
N ILE A 258 22.35 -13.62 -1.80
CA ILE A 258 23.71 -13.99 -1.37
C ILE A 258 24.62 -12.77 -1.56
N LEU A 259 25.12 -12.23 -0.46
CA LEU A 259 26.14 -11.17 -0.47
C LEU A 259 27.54 -11.74 -0.54
N GLU A 260 27.75 -12.86 0.16
CA GLU A 260 29.02 -13.57 0.24
C GLU A 260 28.73 -15.08 0.40
N HIS A 261 29.59 -15.90 -0.20
CA HIS A 261 29.54 -17.34 -0.05
C HIS A 261 30.97 -17.90 0.06
N SER A 262 31.14 -18.86 0.97
CA SER A 262 32.33 -19.68 1.14
C SER A 262 31.92 -21.13 1.44
N ASP A 263 32.86 -22.06 1.42
CA ASP A 263 32.63 -23.46 1.79
C ASP A 263 32.09 -23.66 3.23
N GLN A 264 32.10 -22.62 4.07
CA GLN A 264 31.67 -22.70 5.47
C GLN A 264 30.35 -21.98 5.75
N HIS A 265 29.99 -20.98 4.96
CA HIS A 265 28.80 -20.18 5.23
C HIS A 265 28.34 -19.35 4.02
N TYR A 266 27.08 -18.93 4.12
CA TYR A 266 26.46 -17.91 3.31
C TYR A 266 26.18 -16.67 4.14
N LEU A 267 26.51 -15.49 3.61
CA LEU A 267 26.01 -14.22 4.12
C LEU A 267 24.83 -13.81 3.25
N VAL A 268 23.64 -13.83 3.83
CA VAL A 268 22.38 -13.65 3.11
C VAL A 268 21.69 -12.39 3.60
N GLN A 269 21.33 -11.51 2.68
CA GLN A 269 20.47 -10.37 2.99
C GLN A 269 19.01 -10.77 2.79
N GLU A 270 18.29 -10.85 3.90
CA GLU A 270 16.83 -10.85 3.94
C GLU A 270 16.33 -9.41 4.08
N ASN A 271 15.02 -9.17 3.97
CA ASN A 271 14.43 -7.84 4.25
C ASN A 271 14.96 -6.67 3.34
N LEU A 272 15.53 -6.93 2.14
CA LEU A 272 15.20 -6.37 0.78
C LEU A 272 14.50 -5.02 0.57
N GLY A 273 14.86 -3.93 1.23
CA GLY A 273 14.16 -2.63 1.07
C GLY A 273 13.72 -2.03 2.40
N GLU A 274 13.95 -2.79 3.46
CA GLU A 274 14.01 -2.36 4.85
C GLU A 274 15.47 -2.39 5.34
N ALA A 275 15.78 -1.63 6.38
CA ALA A 275 17.10 -1.65 6.98
C ALA A 275 17.23 -2.89 7.89
N SER A 276 17.80 -3.97 7.36
CA SER A 276 18.11 -5.19 8.11
C SER A 276 19.59 -5.55 7.97
N ALA A 277 20.15 -6.15 9.02
CA ALA A 277 21.47 -6.74 8.93
C ALA A 277 21.41 -8.05 8.12
N PRO A 278 22.43 -8.35 7.29
CA PRO A 278 22.55 -9.67 6.70
C PRO A 278 22.65 -10.74 7.79
N ILE A 279 22.08 -11.90 7.52
CA ILE A 279 22.21 -13.09 8.36
C ILE A 279 23.34 -13.97 7.85
N LYS A 280 23.92 -14.74 8.76
CA LYS A 280 24.91 -15.76 8.43
C LYS A 280 24.28 -17.13 8.60
N ILE A 281 24.27 -17.92 7.52
CA ILE A 281 23.81 -19.31 7.52
C ILE A 281 25.04 -20.20 7.37
N MET A 282 25.32 -21.07 8.34
CA MET A 282 26.45 -22.00 8.22
C MET A 282 26.09 -23.11 7.24
N SER A 283 27.06 -23.54 6.43
CA SER A 283 26.81 -24.59 5.44
C SER A 283 26.43 -25.92 6.08
N ASP A 284 26.93 -26.20 7.29
CA ASP A 284 26.62 -27.42 8.05
C ASP A 284 25.19 -27.41 8.65
N ASP A 285 24.54 -26.24 8.72
CA ASP A 285 23.17 -26.09 9.23
C ASP A 285 22.12 -26.29 8.12
N LEU A 286 22.55 -26.42 6.86
CA LEU A 286 21.66 -26.58 5.71
C LEU A 286 21.17 -28.02 5.59
N GLU A 287 19.85 -28.16 5.50
CA GLU A 287 19.21 -29.46 5.30
C GLU A 287 19.30 -29.92 3.84
N GLU A 288 19.39 -28.97 2.90
CA GLU A 288 19.48 -29.21 1.46
C GLU A 288 20.40 -28.18 0.79
N GLU A 289 20.87 -28.49 -0.43
CA GLU A 289 21.63 -27.52 -1.23
C GLU A 289 20.75 -26.28 -1.53
N PRO A 290 21.26 -25.05 -1.30
CA PRO A 290 20.52 -23.84 -1.63
C PRO A 290 20.15 -23.82 -3.10
N SER A 291 18.96 -23.31 -3.41
CA SER A 291 18.46 -23.24 -4.79
C SER A 291 18.01 -21.83 -5.15
N PRO A 292 18.16 -21.40 -6.42
CA PRO A 292 17.63 -20.13 -6.87
C PRO A 292 16.10 -20.15 -6.79
N ALA A 293 15.50 -19.09 -6.25
CA ALA A 293 14.04 -18.99 -6.22
C ALA A 293 13.49 -18.74 -7.63
N GLU A 294 12.31 -19.29 -7.89
CA GLU A 294 11.58 -19.11 -9.14
C GLU A 294 10.89 -17.73 -9.23
N LEU A 295 10.67 -17.10 -8.09
CA LEU A 295 9.94 -15.84 -7.97
C LEU A 295 10.89 -14.65 -7.79
N SER A 296 10.56 -13.55 -8.46
CA SER A 296 11.25 -12.28 -8.30
C SER A 296 10.91 -11.63 -6.97
N LEU A 297 11.81 -10.80 -6.48
CA LEU A 297 11.57 -9.95 -5.32
C LEU A 297 10.74 -8.71 -5.65
N MET A 298 10.65 -8.36 -6.94
CA MET A 298 9.71 -7.36 -7.41
C MET A 298 8.28 -7.94 -7.34
N PRO A 299 7.35 -7.30 -6.61
CA PRO A 299 5.99 -7.80 -6.46
C PRO A 299 5.25 -7.88 -7.80
N ALA A 300 4.39 -8.88 -7.97
CA ALA A 300 3.43 -8.92 -9.07
C ALA A 300 2.27 -7.94 -8.83
N GLN A 301 1.48 -7.65 -9.86
CA GLN A 301 0.24 -6.86 -9.75
C GLN A 301 0.40 -5.43 -9.23
N LEU A 302 1.62 -4.86 -9.27
CA LEU A 302 1.90 -3.48 -8.85
C LEU A 302 1.05 -2.43 -9.59
N LEU A 303 0.48 -2.75 -10.74
CA LEU A 303 -0.35 -1.83 -11.54
C LEU A 303 -1.85 -1.91 -11.21
N SER A 304 -2.29 -2.86 -10.39
CA SER A 304 -3.71 -3.22 -10.31
C SER A 304 -4.61 -2.20 -9.62
N ALA A 305 -4.02 -1.22 -8.91
CA ALA A 305 -4.73 -0.14 -8.24
C ALA A 305 -4.55 1.23 -8.94
N MET A 306 -4.12 1.21 -10.21
CA MET A 306 -3.88 2.42 -11.00
C MET A 306 -4.80 2.50 -12.20
N SER A 307 -5.20 3.72 -12.57
CA SER A 307 -5.85 3.95 -13.85
C SER A 307 -4.85 3.84 -15.01
N ILE A 308 -5.35 3.68 -16.24
CA ILE A 308 -4.49 3.63 -17.43
C ILE A 308 -3.62 4.89 -17.55
N ALA A 309 -4.16 6.08 -17.25
CA ALA A 309 -3.42 7.33 -17.31
C ALA A 309 -2.24 7.36 -16.32
N GLU A 310 -2.46 6.84 -15.12
CA GLU A 310 -1.43 6.75 -14.07
C GLU A 310 -0.34 5.74 -14.42
N ILE A 311 -0.73 4.59 -15.01
CA ILE A 311 0.23 3.62 -15.51
C ILE A 311 1.14 4.26 -16.57
N GLN A 312 0.56 5.02 -17.51
CA GLN A 312 1.33 5.76 -18.52
C GLN A 312 2.29 6.79 -17.90
N ASP A 313 1.85 7.52 -16.88
CA ASP A 313 2.70 8.49 -16.16
C ASP A 313 3.86 7.81 -15.42
N LEU A 314 3.61 6.68 -14.76
CA LEU A 314 4.64 5.89 -14.08
C LEU A 314 5.67 5.34 -15.09
N LEU A 315 5.20 4.74 -16.19
CA LEU A 315 6.08 4.22 -17.24
C LEU A 315 6.93 5.35 -17.84
N ALA A 316 6.33 6.52 -18.09
CA ALA A 316 7.05 7.69 -18.58
C ALA A 316 8.12 8.14 -17.59
N TYR A 317 7.85 8.15 -16.28
CA TYR A 317 8.83 8.49 -15.24
C TYR A 317 10.04 7.57 -15.20
N VAL A 318 9.81 6.25 -15.29
CA VAL A 318 10.89 5.27 -15.31
C VAL A 318 11.71 5.38 -16.61
N LEU A 319 11.06 5.49 -17.77
CA LEU A 319 11.76 5.62 -19.07
C LEU A 319 12.53 6.94 -19.20
N ALA A 320 11.96 8.03 -18.66
CA ALA A 320 12.62 9.33 -18.58
C ALA A 320 13.77 9.35 -17.57
N LYS A 321 13.98 8.26 -16.81
CA LYS A 321 15.05 8.14 -15.81
C LYS A 321 14.96 9.23 -14.74
N GLY A 322 13.74 9.68 -14.44
CA GLY A 322 13.50 10.82 -13.56
C GLY A 322 13.94 12.18 -14.10
N ASP A 323 14.23 12.34 -15.40
CA ASP A 323 14.53 13.66 -16.00
C ASP A 323 13.22 14.41 -16.34
N PRO A 324 12.88 15.53 -15.66
CA PRO A 324 11.67 16.30 -15.92
C PRO A 324 11.66 17.01 -17.29
N ARG A 325 12.78 17.00 -18.02
CA ARG A 325 12.92 17.63 -19.34
C ARG A 325 12.68 16.64 -20.49
N HIS A 326 12.38 15.38 -20.19
CA HIS A 326 12.10 14.36 -21.20
C HIS A 326 10.90 14.75 -22.10
N GLU A 327 10.92 14.35 -23.37
CA GLU A 327 9.88 14.66 -24.37
C GLU A 327 8.48 14.21 -23.94
N SER A 328 8.38 13.18 -23.09
CA SER A 328 7.10 12.73 -22.54
C SER A 328 6.37 13.81 -21.73
N TYR A 329 7.09 14.82 -21.21
CA TYR A 329 6.55 15.93 -20.40
C TYR A 329 6.56 17.26 -21.15
N GLN A 330 7.42 17.39 -22.15
CA GLN A 330 7.55 18.61 -22.92
C GLN A 330 6.66 18.50 -24.17
N GLY A 331 5.66 19.37 -24.30
CA GLY A 331 4.92 19.49 -25.55
C GLY A 331 5.88 19.83 -26.68
N ASN A 332 5.73 19.18 -27.83
CA ASN A 332 6.58 19.42 -28.99
C ASN A 332 6.58 20.93 -29.32
N THR A 333 7.69 21.62 -29.05
CA THR A 333 7.91 23.02 -29.45
C THR A 333 8.60 23.12 -30.80
N SER A 334 8.73 22.01 -31.52
CA SER A 334 9.34 21.94 -32.84
C SER A 334 8.26 21.87 -33.95
N GLY A 335 7.97 23.03 -34.56
CA GLY A 335 7.31 23.18 -35.87
C GLY A 335 5.93 23.86 -35.79
N GLU A 336 5.80 25.18 -35.93
CA GLU A 336 5.70 25.91 -37.23
C GLU A 336 5.97 25.11 -38.51
#